data_AF-R5GHU5-F1
#
_entry.id   AF-R5GHU5-F1
#
_cell.length_a   1.000
_cell.length_b   1.000
_cell.length_c   1.000
_cell.angle_alpha   90.00
_cell.angle_beta   90.00
_cell.angle_gamma   90.00
#
_symmetry.space_group_name_H-M   'P 1'
#
loop_
_entity.id
_entity.type
_entity.pdbx_description
1 polymer ?
#
loop_
_entity_poly.entity_id
_entity_poly.type
_entity_poly.pdbx_seq_one_letter_code
_entity_poly.pdbx_strand_id
1 'polypeptide(L)'
;MAAVIEPLMSGASAPWTLYGIGAAIALVLTFCRIPALAFALGMFIPLDLNLPLLVGGAINWYVTTRSKDKALNKARGERGTLLASGFIAGGALMGVVSSAMRFCDLNFINPAWLDNNWSQVCGLVVYVLLIVYLTKACLSARKEL
;
A
#
# COMPACT_ATOMS: atom_id res chain seq x y z
N MET A 1 -15.88 2.97 3.88
CA MET A 1 -15.98 4.32 3.28
C MET A 1 -17.43 4.80 3.10
N ALA A 2 -18.41 3.90 2.86
CA ALA A 2 -19.83 4.27 2.79
C ALA A 2 -20.32 5.12 3.98
N ALA A 3 -20.03 4.73 5.23
CA ALA A 3 -20.50 5.43 6.42
C ALA A 3 -19.98 6.88 6.64
N VAL A 4 -18.96 7.33 5.91
CA VAL A 4 -18.44 8.71 5.97
C VAL A 4 -18.80 9.50 4.71
N ILE A 5 -18.90 8.82 3.57
CA ILE A 5 -19.28 9.43 2.29
C ILE A 5 -20.78 9.70 2.25
N GLU A 6 -21.60 8.83 2.82
CA GLU A 6 -23.05 8.94 2.82
C GLU A 6 -23.54 10.19 3.58
N PRO A 7 -23.06 10.51 4.80
CA PRO A 7 -23.33 11.80 5.45
C PRO A 7 -22.90 13.02 4.62
N LEU A 8 -21.74 12.93 3.95
CA LEU A 8 -21.20 14.02 3.11
C LEU A 8 -22.00 14.23 1.81
N MET A 9 -22.58 13.17 1.24
CA MET A 9 -23.35 13.24 -0.01
C MET A 9 -24.85 13.43 0.21
N SER A 10 -25.40 12.98 1.33
CA SER A 10 -26.85 13.01 1.62
C SER A 10 -27.26 14.08 2.64
N GLY A 11 -26.29 14.78 3.25
CA GLY A 11 -26.55 15.73 4.35
C GLY A 11 -26.99 15.06 5.66
N ALA A 12 -26.85 13.73 5.78
CA ALA A 12 -27.17 13.02 7.01
C ALA A 12 -26.21 13.39 8.15
N SER A 13 -26.67 13.27 9.40
CA SER A 13 -25.84 13.54 10.56
C SER A 13 -24.67 12.54 10.63
N ALA A 14 -23.46 13.08 10.80
CA ALA A 14 -22.28 12.25 11.00
C ALA A 14 -22.45 11.39 12.27
N PRO A 15 -22.04 10.11 12.26
CA PRO A 15 -22.18 9.22 13.41
C PRO A 15 -21.14 9.55 14.50
N TRP A 16 -21.35 10.66 15.22
CA TRP A 16 -20.45 11.22 16.23
C TRP A 16 -20.06 10.23 17.33
N THR A 17 -20.95 9.31 17.70
CA THR A 17 -20.65 8.24 18.66
C THR A 17 -19.49 7.35 18.19
N LEU A 18 -19.44 7.02 16.89
CA LEU A 18 -18.35 6.21 16.33
C LEU A 18 -17.04 6.99 16.30
N TYR A 19 -17.08 8.30 16.01
CA TYR A 19 -15.90 9.16 16.11
C TYR A 19 -15.37 9.26 17.55
N GLY A 20 -16.26 9.39 18.54
CA GLY A 20 -15.90 9.41 19.95
C GLY A 20 -15.24 8.11 20.43
N ILE A 21 -15.76 6.97 20.01
CA ILE A 21 -15.14 5.66 20.27
C ILE A 21 -13.76 5.57 19.62
N GLY A 22 -13.63 5.99 18.35
CA GLY A 22 -12.34 6.02 17.65
C GLY A 22 -11.32 6.92 18.35
N ALA A 23 -11.73 8.08 18.84
CA ALA A 23 -10.88 9.00 19.59
C ALA A 23 -10.43 8.41 20.95
N ALA A 24 -11.33 7.73 21.67
CA ALA A 24 -11.00 7.05 22.92
C ALA A 24 -9.98 5.92 22.69
N ILE A 25 -10.18 5.11 21.64
CA ILE A 25 -9.22 4.06 21.25
C ILE A 25 -7.86 4.68 20.88
N ALA A 26 -7.86 5.77 20.11
CA ALA A 26 -6.63 6.47 19.73
C ALA A 26 -5.86 7.00 20.97
N LEU A 27 -6.55 7.51 21.99
CA LEU A 27 -5.94 7.92 23.26
C LEU A 27 -5.30 6.73 23.98
N VAL A 28 -6.00 5.61 24.11
CA VAL A 28 -5.47 4.39 24.74
C VAL A 28 -4.22 3.90 24.00
N LEU A 29 -4.26 3.82 22.66
CA LEU A 29 -3.11 3.42 21.84
C LEU A 29 -1.93 4.38 22.01
N THR A 30 -2.19 5.68 22.11
CA THR A 30 -1.17 6.70 22.35
C THR A 30 -0.50 6.49 23.71
N PHE A 31 -1.26 6.17 24.77
CA PHE A 31 -0.70 5.81 26.07
C PHE A 31 0.15 4.54 26.02
N CYS A 32 -0.25 3.55 25.22
CA CYS A 32 0.52 2.33 24.98
C CYS A 32 1.74 2.53 24.05
N ARG A 33 2.02 3.75 23.56
CA ARG A 33 3.04 4.04 22.54
C ARG A 33 2.86 3.25 21.23
N ILE A 34 1.63 2.86 20.91
CA ILE A 34 1.28 2.23 19.65
C ILE A 34 0.76 3.31 18.69
N PRO A 35 1.33 3.44 17.48
CA PRO A 35 0.83 4.40 16.51
C PRO A 35 -0.60 4.03 16.07
N ALA A 36 -1.57 4.83 16.50
CA ALA A 36 -2.99 4.61 16.25
C ALA A 36 -3.33 4.49 14.75
N LEU A 37 -2.59 5.22 13.89
CA LEU A 37 -2.75 5.17 12.45
C LEU A 37 -2.44 3.79 11.86
N ALA A 38 -1.31 3.18 12.24
CA ALA A 38 -0.93 1.86 11.75
C ALA A 38 -1.91 0.78 12.26
N PHE A 39 -2.36 0.90 13.51
CA PHE A 39 -3.35 0.00 14.09
C PHE A 39 -4.70 0.08 13.36
N ALA A 40 -5.22 1.30 13.16
CA ALA A 40 -6.49 1.50 12.46
C ALA A 40 -6.43 1.03 11.00
N LEU A 41 -5.33 1.31 10.29
CA LEU A 41 -5.12 0.80 8.93
C LEU A 41 -5.11 -0.73 8.89
N GLY A 42 -4.45 -1.38 9.86
CA GLY A 42 -4.40 -2.83 9.96
C GLY A 42 -5.75 -3.49 10.25
N MET A 43 -6.63 -2.82 11.00
CA MET A 43 -8.01 -3.29 11.24
C MET A 43 -8.96 -3.02 10.08
N PHE A 44 -8.70 -1.96 9.30
CA PHE A 44 -9.59 -1.50 8.24
C PHE A 44 -9.40 -2.27 6.93
N ILE A 45 -8.18 -2.70 6.62
CA ILE A 45 -7.81 -3.26 5.32
C ILE A 45 -7.91 -4.80 5.35
N PRO A 46 -8.56 -5.45 4.34
CA PRO A 46 -8.58 -6.90 4.20
C PRO A 46 -7.17 -7.51 4.24
N LEU A 47 -7.06 -8.74 4.76
CA LEU A 47 -5.77 -9.40 4.97
C LEU A 47 -4.95 -9.50 3.68
N ASP A 48 -5.60 -9.74 2.54
CA ASP A 48 -4.96 -9.83 1.22
C ASP A 48 -4.27 -8.53 0.79
N LEU A 49 -4.75 -7.37 1.27
CA LEU A 49 -4.16 -6.06 1.02
C LEU A 49 -3.17 -5.64 2.13
N ASN A 50 -3.31 -6.20 3.34
CA ASN A 50 -2.42 -5.92 4.45
C ASN A 50 -1.08 -6.68 4.35
N LEU A 51 -1.08 -7.89 3.78
CA LEU A 51 0.13 -8.68 3.56
C LEU A 51 1.18 -7.94 2.71
N PRO A 52 0.84 -7.34 1.55
CA PRO A 52 1.80 -6.55 0.78
C PRO A 52 2.35 -5.33 1.51
N LEU A 53 1.54 -4.67 2.34
CA LEU A 53 1.98 -3.54 3.17
C LEU A 53 3.04 -4.00 4.19
N LEU A 54 2.80 -5.14 4.84
CA LEU A 54 3.74 -5.74 5.78
C LEU A 54 5.07 -6.11 5.10
N VAL A 55 5.02 -6.71 3.90
CA VAL A 55 6.21 -7.01 3.11
C VAL A 55 6.96 -5.74 2.73
N GLY A 56 6.26 -4.67 2.31
CA GLY A 56 6.88 -3.37 2.03
C GLY A 56 7.63 -2.79 3.24
N GLY A 57 7.03 -2.90 4.43
CA GLY A 57 7.68 -2.52 5.70
C GLY A 57 8.92 -3.36 6.00
N ALA A 58 8.84 -4.68 5.79
CA ALA A 58 9.97 -5.58 5.95
C ALA A 58 11.12 -5.27 4.98
N ILE A 59 10.81 -4.94 3.73
CA ILE A 59 11.82 -4.50 2.74
C ILE A 59 12.47 -3.20 3.18
N ASN A 60 11.68 -2.19 3.61
CA ASN A 60 12.23 -0.93 4.07
C ASN A 60 13.19 -1.12 5.27
N TRP A 61 12.78 -1.92 6.26
CA TRP A 61 13.63 -2.28 7.39
C TRP A 61 14.91 -2.99 6.93
N TYR A 62 14.78 -3.93 5.99
CA TYR A 62 15.92 -4.65 5.44
C TYR A 62 16.90 -3.70 4.76
N VAL A 63 16.47 -2.87 3.80
CA VAL A 63 17.37 -2.01 3.02
C VAL A 63 18.04 -0.90 3.84
N THR A 64 17.38 -0.43 4.89
CA THR A 64 17.89 0.64 5.77
C THR A 64 18.80 0.15 6.91
N THR A 65 18.90 -1.16 7.14
CA THR A 65 19.70 -1.73 8.25
C THR A 65 21.01 -2.38 7.79
N ARG A 66 21.25 -2.56 6.49
CA ARG A 66 22.41 -3.35 5.99
C ARG A 66 23.78 -2.68 6.06
N SER A 67 23.87 -1.35 6.10
CA SER A 67 25.17 -0.67 6.18
C SER A 67 25.45 -0.13 7.58
N LYS A 68 26.74 -0.03 7.95
CA LYS A 68 27.18 0.75 9.12
C LYS A 68 27.17 2.26 8.83
N ASP A 69 27.18 2.63 7.55
CA ASP A 69 27.12 4.02 7.11
C ASP A 69 25.66 4.53 7.08
N LYS A 70 25.36 5.46 7.98
CA LYS A 70 24.04 6.10 8.10
C LYS A 70 23.64 6.84 6.83
N ALA A 71 24.58 7.49 6.14
CA ALA A 71 24.27 8.24 4.93
C ALA A 71 23.88 7.31 3.77
N LEU A 72 24.55 6.16 3.65
CA LEU A 72 24.19 5.16 2.64
C LEU A 72 22.81 4.54 2.90
N ASN A 73 22.50 4.21 4.15
CA ASN A 73 21.18 3.65 4.50
C ASN A 73 20.05 4.66 4.25
N LYS A 74 20.29 5.95 4.52
CA LYS A 74 19.33 7.02 4.20
C LYS A 74 19.08 7.11 2.69
N ALA A 75 20.14 7.14 1.87
CA ALA A 75 20.02 7.17 0.42
C ALA A 75 19.25 5.96 -0.14
N ARG A 76 19.46 4.76 0.42
CA ARG A 76 18.70 3.54 0.07
C ARG A 76 17.22 3.66 0.41
N GLY A 77 16.90 4.19 1.59
CA GLY A 77 15.52 4.42 2.02
C GLY A 77 14.80 5.44 1.14
N GLU A 78 15.44 6.58 0.83
CA GLU A 78 14.90 7.61 -0.06
C GLU A 78 14.67 7.06 -1.48
N ARG A 79 15.63 6.26 -1.99
CA ARG A 79 15.45 5.56 -3.28
C ARG A 79 14.27 4.60 -3.26
N GLY A 80 14.08 3.87 -2.16
CA GLY A 80 12.93 2.98 -1.98
C GLY A 80 11.61 3.73 -1.98
N THR A 81 11.52 4.84 -1.25
CA THR A 81 10.34 5.72 -1.23
C THR A 81 10.02 6.28 -2.62
N LEU A 82 11.03 6.72 -3.38
CA LEU A 82 10.86 7.23 -4.75
C LEU A 82 10.34 6.17 -5.71
N LEU A 83 10.88 4.95 -5.65
CA LEU A 83 10.40 3.84 -6.47
C LEU A 83 8.98 3.44 -6.08
N ALA A 84 8.69 3.35 -4.77
CA ALA A 84 7.36 3.00 -4.27
C ALA A 84 6.29 4.02 -4.68
N SER A 85 6.57 5.33 -4.57
CA SER A 85 5.64 6.37 -5.01
C SER A 85 5.42 6.34 -6.52
N GLY A 86 6.47 6.05 -7.31
CA GLY A 86 6.37 5.82 -8.74
C GLY A 86 5.45 4.64 -9.09
N PHE A 87 5.56 3.51 -8.38
CA PHE A 87 4.66 2.37 -8.56
C PHE A 87 3.21 2.67 -8.17
N ILE A 88 3.00 3.41 -7.08
CA ILE A 88 1.66 3.85 -6.65
C ILE A 88 1.03 4.75 -7.72
N ALA A 89 1.77 5.75 -8.21
CA ALA A 89 1.30 6.65 -9.26
C ALA A 89 1.04 5.91 -10.57
N GLY A 90 1.93 5.00 -10.98
CA GLY A 90 1.76 4.16 -12.16
C GLY A 90 0.52 3.25 -12.06
N GLY A 91 0.27 2.65 -10.89
CA GLY A 91 -0.93 1.88 -10.62
C GLY A 91 -2.21 2.70 -10.75
N ALA A 92 -2.22 3.92 -10.21
CA ALA A 92 -3.35 4.85 -10.34
C ALA A 92 -3.60 5.26 -11.80
N LEU A 93 -2.54 5.59 -12.55
CA LEU A 93 -2.64 5.92 -13.98
C LEU A 93 -3.21 4.75 -14.79
N MET A 94 -2.74 3.52 -14.54
CA MET A 94 -3.28 2.33 -15.21
C MET A 94 -4.75 2.07 -14.84
N GLY A 95 -5.17 2.41 -13.63
CA GLY A 95 -6.60 2.39 -13.24
C GLY A 95 -7.46 3.33 -14.09
N VAL A 96 -6.97 4.55 -14.34
CA VAL A 96 -7.65 5.52 -15.22
C VAL A 96 -7.72 5.00 -16.66
N VAL A 97 -6.61 4.47 -17.19
CA VAL A 97 -6.56 3.88 -18.54
C VAL A 97 -7.54 2.70 -18.64
N SER A 98 -7.57 1.80 -17.65
CA SER A 98 -8.52 0.68 -17.59
C SER A 98 -9.98 1.16 -17.57
N SER A 99 -10.26 2.25 -16.87
CA SER A 99 -11.60 2.83 -16.78
C SER A 99 -12.03 3.44 -18.11
N ALA A 100 -11.12 4.13 -18.81
CA ALA A 100 -11.35 4.69 -20.14
C ALA A 100 -11.60 3.60 -21.19
N MET A 101 -10.83 2.50 -21.19
CA MET A 101 -11.07 1.38 -22.11
C MET A 101 -12.46 0.77 -21.91
N ARG A 102 -12.89 0.61 -20.65
CA ARG A 102 -14.21 0.09 -20.32
C ARG A 102 -15.34 1.04 -20.71
N PHE A 103 -15.10 2.35 -20.69
CA PHE A 103 -16.03 3.36 -21.20
C PHE A 103 -16.24 3.27 -22.72
N CYS A 104 -15.22 2.85 -23.47
CA CYS A 104 -15.29 2.61 -24.92
C CYS A 104 -15.77 1.19 -25.29
N ASP A 105 -16.38 0.44 -24.36
CA ASP A 105 -16.82 -0.95 -24.52
C ASP A 105 -15.70 -1.96 -24.90
N LEU A 106 -14.43 -1.60 -24.69
CA LEU A 106 -13.30 -2.51 -24.90
C LEU A 106 -13.04 -3.33 -23.64
N ASN A 107 -13.54 -4.56 -23.62
CA ASN A 107 -13.34 -5.50 -22.51
C ASN A 107 -12.26 -6.54 -22.84
N PHE A 108 -11.00 -6.23 -22.52
CA PHE A 108 -9.88 -7.17 -22.59
C PHE A 108 -9.76 -8.10 -21.38
N ILE A 109 -10.72 -8.03 -20.45
CA ILE A 109 -10.75 -8.89 -19.26
C ILE A 109 -11.41 -10.21 -19.63
N ASN A 110 -10.64 -11.30 -19.59
CA ASN A 110 -11.18 -12.64 -19.77
C ASN A 110 -11.59 -13.23 -18.41
N PRO A 111 -12.89 -13.40 -18.12
CA PRO A 111 -13.36 -13.92 -16.84
C PRO A 111 -12.93 -15.37 -16.60
N ALA A 112 -12.79 -16.19 -17.65
CA ALA A 112 -12.30 -17.57 -17.52
C ALA A 112 -10.82 -17.65 -17.14
N TRP A 113 -10.04 -16.60 -17.43
CA TRP A 113 -8.66 -16.50 -16.97
C TRP A 113 -8.59 -16.13 -15.50
N LEU A 114 -9.42 -15.18 -15.05
CA LEU A 114 -9.44 -14.72 -13.65
C LEU A 114 -9.79 -15.83 -12.67
N ASP A 115 -10.67 -16.75 -13.05
CA ASP A 115 -11.12 -17.86 -12.20
C ASP A 115 -10.15 -19.06 -12.20
N ASN A 116 -9.10 -19.02 -13.03
CA ASN A 116 -8.14 -20.10 -13.14
C ASN A 116 -7.01 -19.97 -12.10
N ASN A 117 -6.66 -21.08 -11.46
CA ASN A 117 -5.51 -21.18 -10.54
C ASN A 117 -4.19 -20.65 -11.14
N TRP A 118 -4.02 -20.75 -12.47
CA TRP A 118 -2.85 -20.21 -13.17
C TRP A 118 -2.75 -18.69 -13.14
N SER A 119 -3.87 -17.98 -13.09
CA SER A 119 -3.85 -16.53 -12.91
C SER A 119 -3.26 -16.15 -11.55
N GLN A 120 -3.60 -16.90 -10.49
CA GLN A 120 -3.08 -16.68 -9.14
C GLN A 120 -1.57 -16.93 -9.08
N VAL A 121 -1.09 -18.01 -9.71
CA VAL A 121 0.34 -18.33 -9.74
C VAL A 121 1.13 -17.30 -10.53
N CYS A 122 0.64 -16.85 -11.69
CA CYS A 122 1.24 -15.76 -12.44
C CYS A 122 1.32 -14.47 -11.60
N GLY A 123 0.24 -14.10 -10.90
CA GLY A 123 0.22 -12.95 -10.01
C GLY A 123 1.27 -13.05 -8.90
N LEU A 124 1.39 -14.23 -8.28
CA LEU A 124 2.36 -14.48 -7.23
C LEU A 124 3.81 -14.39 -7.75
N VAL A 125 4.08 -14.94 -8.95
CA VAL A 125 5.39 -14.81 -9.60
C VAL A 125 5.75 -13.35 -9.85
N VAL A 126 4.83 -12.56 -10.41
CA VAL A 126 5.05 -11.12 -10.65
C VAL A 126 5.30 -10.39 -9.32
N TYR A 127 4.53 -10.72 -8.28
CA TYR A 127 4.71 -10.14 -6.96
C TYR A 127 6.10 -10.43 -6.37
N VAL A 128 6.57 -11.67 -6.44
CA VAL A 128 7.93 -12.05 -6.00
C VAL A 128 9.00 -11.32 -6.83
N LEU A 129 8.82 -11.23 -8.14
CA LEU A 129 9.75 -10.51 -9.01
C LEU A 129 9.83 -9.02 -8.64
N LEU A 130 8.70 -8.38 -8.33
CA LEU A 130 8.67 -6.98 -7.88
C LEU A 130 9.39 -6.80 -6.55
N ILE A 131 9.22 -7.71 -5.59
CA ILE A 131 9.94 -7.68 -4.31
C ILE A 131 11.46 -7.76 -4.55
N VAL A 132 11.90 -8.71 -5.37
CA VAL A 132 13.32 -8.90 -5.69
C VAL A 132 13.88 -7.68 -6.41
N TYR A 133 13.15 -7.16 -7.40
CA TYR A 133 13.54 -5.96 -8.14
C TYR A 133 13.68 -4.75 -7.22
N LEU A 134 12.65 -4.47 -6.40
CA LEU A 134 12.63 -3.31 -5.52
C LEU A 134 13.77 -3.40 -4.50
N THR A 135 14.00 -4.58 -3.91
CA THR A 135 15.10 -4.80 -2.96
C THR A 135 16.47 -4.57 -3.62
N LYS A 136 16.71 -5.15 -4.81
CA LYS A 136 17.98 -4.96 -5.55
C LYS A 136 18.19 -3.51 -5.97
N ALA A 137 17.16 -2.87 -6.49
CA ALA A 137 17.21 -1.48 -6.93
C ALA A 137 17.52 -0.54 -5.75
N CYS A 138 16.90 -0.74 -4.59
CA CYS A 138 17.21 0.01 -3.38
C CYS A 138 18.66 -0.22 -2.93
N LEU A 139 19.14 -1.47 -2.91
CA LEU A 139 20.50 -1.81 -2.48
C LEU A 139 21.59 -1.27 -3.41
N SER A 140 21.28 -1.12 -4.71
CA SER A 140 22.18 -0.54 -5.71
C SER A 140 22.37 0.97 -5.61
N ALA A 141 21.60 1.66 -4.76
CA ALA A 141 21.78 3.08 -4.51
C ALA A 141 23.19 3.34 -3.99
N ARG A 142 23.88 4.29 -4.63
CA ARG A 142 25.22 4.75 -4.24
C ARG A 142 25.09 6.01 -3.40
N LYS A 143 26.12 6.27 -2.60
CA LYS A 143 26.25 7.50 -1.83
C LYS A 143 26.28 8.68 -2.81
N GLU A 144 25.39 9.66 -2.66
CA GLU A 144 25.61 10.95 -3.31
C GLU A 144 26.80 11.60 -2.59
N LEU A 145 27.85 11.88 -3.37
CA LEU A 145 29.12 12.45 -2.92
C LEU A 145 28.98 13.94 -2.65
#